data_AF-A0A7C2WAK0-F1
#
_entry.id   AF-A0A7C2WAK0-F1
#
_cell.length_a   1.000
_cell.length_b   1.000
_cell.length_c   1.000
_cell.angle_alpha   90.00
_cell.angle_beta   90.00
_cell.angle_gamma   90.00
#
_symmetry.space_group_name_H-M   'P 1'
#
loop_
_entity.id
_entity.type
_entity.pdbx_description
1 polymer ?
#
loop_
_entity_poly.entity_id
_entity_poly.type
_entity_poly.pdbx_seq_one_letter_code
_entity_poly.pdbx_strand_id
1 'polypeptide(L)'
;MLWASDAVYVQKDSWSETLLATRANYQQWQSARHAAGELALDAWYATNPMKSSFDDALFPEQGVDLDSRDENNRRQWRKRTAWIDGVAHNLPGEDHAATYLFRAITAASDTVITVGLGSDDGVALWLNGELLLSRDVPRVAAPNQDMVKLPLRAGKNELLMKIYNRTGGHGFYFAVADDPAFPIWQMIAHAYPEETTMATRDIAGGAPQTLLSDPDGLRQVPDMIERALRGVEPYDAALRAELAVLKDGNAPYDDARWLDLYVKAGKARESAAALRLLNPEALRRSIEHLITAYGGAYPKGKEYLSRLDAIEAAMPALAEKMGRQPDAAAEIGGIAAFAREALLANPLLDFEQILLVKRGEGQLGLPQNWQGNCSLPRRGYDNEIALLDMNNPDGELKTVFRPERDVFVGDVDLHFDAEKMLFSMPAVRDRWQIWEVGMDGSGLRQVTPGEEPDVDNYDACYLPDDRIIFGSTRIFQGIPCVGGADTVANLFRMDNDGGNARQLCFDQDHNWCPTVMNDGRVLFTRWEYSDTPHYFSRLLFSMNPDGTNQ
;
A
#
# COMPACT_ATOMS: atom_id res chain seq x y z
N MET A 1 20.12 -20.12 -25.42
CA MET A 1 20.15 -20.73 -24.07
C MET A 1 18.74 -20.55 -23.54
N LEU A 2 17.94 -21.62 -23.48
CA LEU A 2 16.62 -21.54 -22.83
C LEU A 2 16.89 -21.27 -21.34
N TRP A 3 16.22 -20.28 -20.77
CA TRP A 3 16.38 -19.98 -19.35
C TRP A 3 15.73 -21.12 -18.56
N ALA A 4 16.21 -21.42 -17.33
CA ALA A 4 15.65 -22.51 -16.52
C ALA A 4 14.13 -22.35 -16.31
N SER A 5 13.63 -21.11 -16.29
CA SER A 5 12.21 -20.76 -16.27
C SER A 5 11.42 -21.32 -17.46
N ASP A 6 11.97 -21.25 -18.68
CA ASP A 6 11.28 -21.68 -19.90
C ASP A 6 11.13 -23.21 -19.97
N ALA A 7 12.03 -23.94 -19.33
CA ALA A 7 11.99 -25.40 -19.28
C ALA A 7 11.06 -25.95 -18.18
N VAL A 8 10.80 -25.15 -17.14
CA VAL A 8 9.99 -25.55 -15.99
C VAL A 8 8.55 -25.07 -16.12
N TYR A 9 8.34 -23.85 -16.63
CA TYR A 9 7.01 -23.25 -16.78
C TYR A 9 6.14 -24.00 -17.79
N VAL A 10 4.89 -24.30 -17.39
CA VAL A 10 3.88 -24.91 -18.27
C VAL A 10 2.56 -24.18 -18.10
N GLN A 11 2.18 -23.41 -19.12
CA GLN A 11 0.87 -22.79 -19.21
C GLN A 11 -0.20 -23.82 -19.60
N LYS A 12 -1.38 -23.76 -18.95
CA LYS A 12 -2.57 -24.60 -19.18
C LYS A 12 -3.79 -23.72 -19.49
N ASP A 13 -5.00 -24.27 -19.45
CA ASP A 13 -6.21 -23.50 -19.74
C ASP A 13 -6.65 -22.67 -18.51
N SER A 14 -6.31 -23.12 -17.29
CA SER A 14 -6.63 -22.42 -16.04
C SER A 14 -5.39 -22.10 -15.19
N TRP A 15 -5.55 -21.14 -14.28
CA TRP A 15 -4.53 -20.80 -13.28
C TRP A 15 -4.20 -21.99 -12.38
N SER A 16 -5.21 -22.72 -11.90
CA SER A 16 -5.04 -23.91 -11.04
C SER A 16 -4.19 -24.98 -11.71
N GLU A 17 -4.52 -25.33 -12.97
CA GLU A 17 -3.78 -26.33 -13.73
C GLU A 17 -2.36 -25.87 -14.07
N THR A 18 -2.20 -24.60 -14.43
CA THR A 18 -0.89 -23.99 -14.69
C THR A 18 -0.01 -24.07 -13.45
N LEU A 19 -0.54 -23.66 -12.28
CA LEU A 19 0.19 -23.65 -11.02
C LEU A 19 0.61 -25.06 -10.63
N LEU A 20 -0.29 -26.06 -10.70
CA LEU A 20 0.04 -27.43 -10.34
C LEU A 20 1.02 -28.09 -11.31
N ALA A 21 0.84 -27.92 -12.62
CA ALA A 21 1.75 -28.47 -13.62
C ALA A 21 3.15 -27.86 -13.50
N THR A 22 3.20 -26.53 -13.36
CA THR A 22 4.46 -25.80 -13.19
C THR A 22 5.14 -26.16 -11.86
N ARG A 23 4.37 -26.28 -10.76
CA ARG A 23 4.88 -26.74 -9.47
C ARG A 23 5.48 -28.14 -9.57
N ALA A 24 4.81 -29.07 -10.21
CA ALA A 24 5.32 -30.43 -10.38
C ALA A 24 6.67 -30.44 -11.11
N ASN A 25 6.78 -29.66 -12.20
CA ASN A 25 8.05 -29.49 -12.93
C ASN A 25 9.11 -28.82 -12.08
N TYR A 26 8.75 -27.80 -11.29
CA TYR A 26 9.67 -27.09 -10.42
C TYR A 26 10.26 -28.02 -9.36
N GLN A 27 9.40 -28.81 -8.69
CA GLN A 27 9.82 -29.76 -7.66
C GLN A 27 10.71 -30.87 -8.26
N GLN A 28 10.43 -31.31 -9.48
CA GLN A 28 11.29 -32.24 -10.23
C GLN A 28 12.64 -31.61 -10.61
N TRP A 29 12.63 -30.36 -11.10
CA TRP A 29 13.85 -29.61 -11.44
C TRP A 29 14.74 -29.43 -10.21
N GLN A 30 14.15 -29.02 -9.08
CA GLN A 30 14.85 -28.87 -7.82
C GLN A 30 15.44 -30.20 -7.35
N SER A 31 14.66 -31.28 -7.41
CA SER A 31 15.11 -32.64 -7.05
C SER A 31 16.24 -33.13 -7.96
N ALA A 32 16.16 -32.88 -9.27
CA ALA A 32 17.18 -33.28 -10.24
C ALA A 32 18.50 -32.52 -10.01
N ARG A 33 18.43 -31.24 -9.69
CA ARG A 33 19.59 -30.41 -9.37
C ARG A 33 20.27 -30.88 -8.07
N HIS A 34 19.49 -31.26 -7.06
CA HIS A 34 20.01 -31.91 -5.86
C HIS A 34 20.67 -33.28 -6.19
N ALA A 35 20.03 -34.10 -7.03
CA ALA A 35 20.54 -35.42 -7.39
C ALA A 35 21.79 -35.39 -8.29
N ALA A 36 21.93 -34.37 -9.15
CA ALA A 36 23.08 -34.16 -10.01
C ALA A 36 24.35 -33.74 -9.25
N GLY A 37 24.21 -33.40 -7.95
CA GLY A 37 25.34 -32.99 -7.11
C GLY A 37 25.97 -31.65 -7.52
N GLU A 38 25.33 -30.89 -8.43
CA GLU A 38 25.85 -29.59 -8.89
C GLU A 38 26.08 -28.65 -7.71
N LEU A 39 25.08 -28.56 -6.83
CA LEU A 39 25.08 -27.85 -5.56
C LEU A 39 24.17 -28.57 -4.57
N ALA A 40 24.70 -28.96 -3.41
CA ALA A 40 23.91 -29.45 -2.29
C ALA A 40 23.96 -28.42 -1.15
N LEU A 41 22.79 -27.87 -0.81
CA LEU A 41 22.69 -26.91 0.27
C LEU A 41 22.09 -27.58 1.51
N ASP A 42 22.85 -27.61 2.60
CA ASP A 42 22.41 -28.23 3.85
C ASP A 42 21.32 -27.40 4.54
N ALA A 43 20.63 -28.01 5.50
CA ALA A 43 19.65 -27.32 6.33
C ALA A 43 20.28 -26.14 7.08
N TRP A 44 19.48 -25.10 7.30
CA TRP A 44 19.89 -23.94 8.08
C TRP A 44 20.08 -24.29 9.56
N TYR A 45 21.01 -23.60 10.19
CA TYR A 45 21.20 -23.52 11.64
C TYR A 45 21.04 -22.06 12.06
N ALA A 46 20.48 -21.82 13.23
CA ALA A 46 20.33 -20.47 13.77
C ALA A 46 20.73 -20.39 15.23
N THR A 47 21.28 -19.24 15.62
CA THR A 47 21.41 -18.88 17.03
C THR A 47 20.07 -18.44 17.61
N ASN A 48 20.01 -18.29 18.93
CA ASN A 48 19.01 -17.38 19.52
C ASN A 48 19.44 -15.93 19.24
N PRO A 49 18.52 -14.95 19.36
CA PRO A 49 18.87 -13.54 19.31
C PRO A 49 19.89 -13.19 20.39
N MET A 50 20.91 -12.41 20.03
CA MET A 50 21.96 -11.95 20.93
C MET A 50 21.98 -10.44 20.96
N LYS A 51 21.67 -9.84 22.12
CA LYS A 51 21.77 -8.40 22.34
C LYS A 51 23.15 -7.89 21.92
N SER A 52 23.15 -6.94 21.00
CA SER A 52 24.36 -6.40 20.38
C SER A 52 24.04 -5.14 19.59
N SER A 53 25.07 -4.52 19.03
CA SER A 53 24.98 -3.58 17.93
C SER A 53 25.40 -4.24 16.62
N PHE A 54 25.06 -3.63 15.48
CA PHE A 54 25.38 -4.20 14.17
C PHE A 54 26.88 -4.46 13.99
N ASP A 55 27.73 -3.55 14.49
CA ASP A 55 29.18 -3.62 14.32
C ASP A 55 29.88 -4.58 15.30
N ASP A 56 29.18 -5.10 16.31
CA ASP A 56 29.76 -6.02 17.28
C ASP A 56 30.08 -7.37 16.63
N ALA A 57 31.35 -7.77 16.68
CA ALA A 57 31.80 -9.10 16.28
C ALA A 57 31.51 -10.12 17.38
N LEU A 58 30.55 -11.02 17.12
CA LEU A 58 30.14 -12.05 18.08
C LEU A 58 30.82 -13.39 17.80
N PHE A 59 30.63 -14.36 18.71
CA PHE A 59 31.28 -15.67 18.64
C PHE A 59 31.14 -16.39 17.28
N PRO A 60 30.01 -16.30 16.52
CA PRO A 60 29.90 -17.00 15.23
C PRO A 60 30.89 -16.50 14.18
N GLU A 61 31.28 -15.23 14.27
CA GLU A 61 32.23 -14.60 13.33
C GLU A 61 33.67 -15.08 13.56
N GLN A 62 33.96 -15.67 14.72
CA GLN A 62 35.28 -16.20 15.08
C GLN A 62 35.47 -17.66 14.63
N GLY A 63 34.40 -18.30 14.15
CA GLY A 63 34.38 -19.68 13.72
C GLY A 63 33.09 -20.38 14.12
N VAL A 64 32.50 -21.17 13.22
CA VAL A 64 31.23 -21.86 13.47
C VAL A 64 31.47 -23.24 14.08
N ASP A 65 31.14 -23.39 15.36
CA ASP A 65 31.01 -24.67 16.04
C ASP A 65 29.54 -24.95 16.36
N LEU A 66 28.93 -25.89 15.62
CA LEU A 66 27.51 -26.24 15.76
C LEU A 66 27.18 -26.98 17.07
N ASP A 67 28.19 -27.49 17.77
CA ASP A 67 28.02 -28.13 19.08
C ASP A 67 28.38 -27.19 20.25
N SER A 68 28.73 -25.94 19.95
CA SER A 68 29.03 -24.91 20.95
C SER A 68 27.89 -24.70 21.95
N ARG A 69 28.28 -24.40 23.19
CA ARG A 69 27.39 -24.22 24.32
C ARG A 69 27.67 -22.92 25.06
N ASP A 70 26.63 -22.31 25.62
CA ASP A 70 26.76 -21.11 26.45
C ASP A 70 27.25 -21.47 27.86
N GLU A 71 27.46 -20.45 28.70
CA GLU A 71 27.85 -20.59 30.12
C GLU A 71 26.86 -21.42 30.96
N ASN A 72 25.62 -21.56 30.50
CA ASN A 72 24.56 -22.35 31.11
C ASN A 72 24.42 -23.75 30.47
N ASN A 73 25.42 -24.18 29.71
CA ASN A 73 25.50 -25.47 29.02
C ASN A 73 24.37 -25.70 27.97
N ARG A 74 23.75 -24.64 27.46
CA ARG A 74 22.71 -24.71 26.41
C ARG A 74 23.37 -24.64 25.03
N ARG A 75 22.86 -25.43 24.08
CA ARG A 75 23.31 -25.36 22.67
C ARG A 75 23.04 -23.96 22.10
N GLN A 76 24.07 -23.36 21.51
CA GLN A 76 23.97 -22.04 20.91
C GLN A 76 23.36 -22.08 19.51
N TRP A 77 23.52 -23.19 18.79
CA TRP A 77 22.95 -23.42 17.45
C TRP A 77 21.78 -24.40 17.48
N ARG A 78 20.74 -24.09 16.69
CA ARG A 78 19.59 -24.95 16.47
C ARG A 78 19.41 -25.21 15.00
N LYS A 79 19.30 -26.49 14.61
CA LYS A 79 18.95 -26.89 13.25
C LYS A 79 17.51 -26.48 12.94
N ARG A 80 17.31 -25.87 11.77
CA ARG A 80 16.03 -25.35 11.27
C ARG A 80 15.69 -26.05 9.97
N THR A 81 15.05 -27.21 10.09
CA THR A 81 14.69 -28.05 8.93
C THR A 81 13.45 -27.56 8.19
N ALA A 82 12.70 -26.61 8.75
CA ALA A 82 11.51 -26.04 8.14
C ALA A 82 11.79 -24.76 7.32
N TRP A 83 13.02 -24.22 7.38
CA TRP A 83 13.37 -23.05 6.59
C TRP A 83 13.85 -23.48 5.21
N ILE A 84 13.21 -22.91 4.20
CA ILE A 84 13.41 -23.19 2.78
C ILE A 84 13.88 -21.95 2.04
N ASP A 85 14.67 -22.14 1.01
CA ASP A 85 15.18 -21.03 0.19
C ASP A 85 14.06 -20.48 -0.73
N GLY A 86 14.19 -19.22 -1.16
CA GLY A 86 13.18 -18.55 -1.98
C GLY A 86 12.01 -17.94 -1.20
N VAL A 87 12.05 -17.98 0.14
CA VAL A 87 11.00 -17.49 1.04
C VAL A 87 11.61 -16.61 2.13
N ALA A 88 10.90 -15.54 2.51
CA ALA A 88 11.25 -14.73 3.66
C ALA A 88 10.75 -15.42 4.94
N HIS A 89 11.63 -15.65 5.90
CA HIS A 89 11.31 -16.29 7.18
C HIS A 89 11.37 -15.28 8.30
N ASN A 90 10.36 -15.31 9.17
CA ASN A 90 10.41 -14.59 10.43
C ASN A 90 11.38 -15.29 11.39
N LEU A 91 12.21 -14.49 12.04
CA LEU A 91 13.13 -14.90 13.08
C LEU A 91 12.54 -14.53 14.45
N PRO A 92 12.85 -15.29 15.53
CA PRO A 92 12.57 -14.84 16.87
C PRO A 92 13.22 -13.47 17.08
N GLY A 93 12.44 -12.45 17.44
CA GLY A 93 12.93 -11.06 17.51
C GLY A 93 13.09 -10.56 18.94
N GLU A 94 14.19 -9.87 19.19
CA GLU A 94 14.35 -8.89 20.27
C GLU A 94 14.92 -7.61 19.64
N ASP A 95 14.56 -6.43 20.16
CA ASP A 95 15.13 -5.17 19.68
C ASP A 95 16.64 -5.13 19.96
N HIS A 96 17.42 -4.50 19.10
CA HIS A 96 18.89 -4.40 19.22
C HIS A 96 19.58 -5.75 19.43
N ALA A 97 19.25 -6.73 18.58
CA ALA A 97 19.79 -8.08 18.68
C ALA A 97 20.18 -8.64 17.32
N ALA A 98 21.25 -9.45 17.31
CA ALA A 98 21.72 -10.17 16.14
C ALA A 98 21.33 -11.65 16.22
N THR A 99 20.81 -12.18 15.12
CA THR A 99 20.61 -13.61 14.90
C THR A 99 21.57 -14.07 13.81
N TYR A 100 22.35 -15.11 14.07
CA TYR A 100 23.24 -15.69 13.06
C TYR A 100 22.60 -16.94 12.47
N LEU A 101 22.76 -17.08 11.17
CA LEU A 101 22.23 -18.13 10.33
C LEU A 101 23.42 -18.79 9.64
N PHE A 102 23.49 -20.11 9.70
CA PHE A 102 24.58 -20.87 9.12
C PHE A 102 24.06 -22.00 8.26
N ARG A 103 24.74 -22.27 7.15
CA ARG A 103 24.59 -23.54 6.42
C ARG A 103 25.89 -23.91 5.72
N ALA A 104 25.98 -25.17 5.35
CA ALA A 104 27.00 -25.62 4.41
C ALA A 104 26.45 -25.72 2.98
N ILE A 105 27.29 -25.39 2.01
CA ILE A 105 27.03 -25.55 0.58
C ILE A 105 28.12 -26.45 0.01
N THR A 106 27.75 -27.62 -0.49
CA THR A 106 28.68 -28.53 -1.17
C THR A 106 28.60 -28.32 -2.68
N ALA A 107 29.72 -27.98 -3.31
CA ALA A 107 29.82 -27.81 -4.77
C ALA A 107 30.65 -28.95 -5.39
N ALA A 108 30.22 -29.47 -6.54
CA ALA A 108 30.97 -30.53 -7.24
C ALA A 108 32.32 -30.07 -7.82
N SER A 109 32.44 -28.79 -8.16
CA SER A 109 33.65 -28.17 -8.68
C SER A 109 33.73 -26.71 -8.26
N ASP A 110 34.89 -26.07 -8.46
CA ASP A 110 35.05 -24.63 -8.25
C ASP A 110 34.08 -23.88 -9.17
N THR A 111 33.18 -23.09 -8.58
CA THR A 111 32.12 -22.39 -9.33
C THR A 111 31.74 -21.08 -8.63
N VAL A 112 31.13 -20.17 -9.37
CA VAL A 112 30.58 -18.93 -8.81
C VAL A 112 29.08 -18.96 -8.99
N ILE A 113 28.35 -18.98 -7.88
CA ILE A 113 26.89 -18.80 -7.88
C ILE A 113 26.54 -17.37 -7.51
N THR A 114 25.37 -16.91 -7.93
CA THR A 114 24.79 -15.66 -7.42
C THR A 114 23.66 -16.03 -6.48
N VAL A 115 23.57 -15.36 -5.33
CA VAL A 115 22.48 -15.53 -4.36
C VAL A 115 21.78 -14.20 -4.14
N GLY A 116 20.47 -14.26 -3.96
CA GLY A 116 19.65 -13.14 -3.51
C GLY A 116 19.41 -13.22 -2.01
N LEU A 117 19.53 -12.09 -1.33
CA LEU A 117 19.35 -11.96 0.12
C LEU A 117 18.27 -10.93 0.43
N GLY A 118 17.67 -11.07 1.61
CA GLY A 118 16.84 -10.04 2.22
C GLY A 118 16.95 -10.09 3.74
N SER A 119 16.73 -8.96 4.39
CA SER A 119 16.79 -8.84 5.84
C SER A 119 15.76 -7.86 6.36
N ASP A 120 15.25 -8.10 7.55
CA ASP A 120 14.57 -7.09 8.36
C ASP A 120 15.67 -6.36 9.16
N ASP A 121 15.87 -5.08 8.86
CA ASP A 121 17.04 -4.26 9.18
C ASP A 121 18.37 -4.79 8.59
N GLY A 122 19.42 -4.93 9.41
CA GLY A 122 20.80 -5.12 8.95
C GLY A 122 21.17 -6.55 8.53
N VAL A 123 22.09 -6.70 7.57
CA VAL A 123 22.65 -7.97 7.11
C VAL A 123 24.17 -7.93 6.96
N ALA A 124 24.85 -9.01 7.34
CA ALA A 124 26.22 -9.30 6.91
C ALA A 124 26.36 -10.77 6.48
N LEU A 125 27.22 -11.04 5.49
CA LEU A 125 27.40 -12.37 4.91
C LEU A 125 28.88 -12.72 4.78
N TRP A 126 29.25 -13.92 5.22
CA TRP A 126 30.57 -14.49 5.07
C TRP A 126 30.52 -15.83 4.33
N LEU A 127 31.53 -16.09 3.52
CA LEU A 127 31.77 -17.38 2.88
C LEU A 127 33.16 -17.88 3.25
N ASN A 128 33.25 -19.05 3.87
CA ASN A 128 34.52 -19.64 4.33
C ASN A 128 35.35 -18.68 5.20
N GLY A 129 34.68 -17.84 6.01
CA GLY A 129 35.28 -16.82 6.87
C GLY A 129 35.58 -15.46 6.19
N GLU A 130 35.43 -15.34 4.88
CA GLU A 130 35.62 -14.08 4.14
C GLU A 130 34.32 -13.28 4.09
N LEU A 131 34.33 -12.02 4.55
CA LEU A 131 33.18 -11.12 4.51
C LEU A 131 32.89 -10.67 3.07
N LEU A 132 31.69 -10.96 2.57
CA LEU A 132 31.26 -10.62 1.20
C LEU A 132 30.23 -9.48 1.15
N LEU A 133 29.44 -9.28 2.20
CA LEU A 133 28.42 -8.23 2.28
C LEU A 133 28.31 -7.71 3.71
N SER A 134 28.14 -6.40 3.88
CA SER A 134 27.76 -5.76 5.14
C SER A 134 26.89 -4.53 4.85
N ARG A 135 25.66 -4.53 5.37
CA ARG A 135 24.64 -3.48 5.17
C ARG A 135 23.83 -3.30 6.45
N ASP A 136 23.89 -2.12 7.06
CA ASP A 136 23.04 -1.75 8.19
C ASP A 136 22.02 -0.70 7.75
N VAL A 137 20.88 -1.16 7.23
CA VAL A 137 19.85 -0.30 6.65
C VAL A 137 18.48 -0.73 7.19
N PRO A 138 17.65 0.18 7.72
CA PRO A 138 16.28 -0.15 8.11
C PRO A 138 15.43 -0.54 6.92
N ARG A 139 14.83 -1.72 6.96
CA ARG A 139 13.98 -2.28 5.88
C ARG A 139 13.27 -3.53 6.37
N VAL A 140 12.19 -3.94 5.72
CA VAL A 140 11.54 -5.23 5.96
C VAL A 140 12.21 -6.31 5.11
N ALA A 141 12.30 -7.54 5.60
CA ALA A 141 12.83 -8.67 4.83
C ALA A 141 12.02 -8.89 3.54
N ALA A 142 12.67 -8.72 2.39
CA ALA A 142 12.06 -8.95 1.08
C ALA A 142 12.99 -9.71 0.13
N PRO A 143 12.47 -10.43 -0.87
CA PRO A 143 13.30 -11.14 -1.85
C PRO A 143 14.30 -10.24 -2.58
N ASN A 144 15.52 -10.73 -2.76
CA ASN A 144 16.54 -10.17 -3.67
C ASN A 144 16.90 -8.69 -3.43
N GLN A 145 16.82 -8.20 -2.19
CA GLN A 145 17.25 -6.84 -1.83
C GLN A 145 18.75 -6.64 -2.05
N ASP A 146 19.55 -7.69 -1.82
CA ASP A 146 20.98 -7.72 -2.12
C ASP A 146 21.32 -8.95 -2.98
N MET A 147 22.07 -8.75 -4.06
CA MET A 147 22.56 -9.83 -4.93
C MET A 147 24.06 -10.01 -4.72
N VAL A 148 24.50 -11.19 -4.29
CA VAL A 148 25.89 -11.47 -3.92
C VAL A 148 26.44 -12.65 -4.72
N LYS A 149 27.65 -12.52 -5.25
CA LYS A 149 28.37 -13.64 -5.89
C LYS A 149 29.12 -14.43 -4.83
N LEU A 150 28.88 -15.75 -4.77
CA LEU A 150 29.58 -16.68 -3.89
C LEU A 150 30.59 -17.51 -4.70
N PRO A 151 31.90 -17.24 -4.58
CA PRO A 151 32.94 -18.08 -5.18
C PRO A 151 33.13 -19.35 -4.35
N LEU A 152 32.45 -20.43 -4.74
CA LEU A 152 32.50 -21.73 -4.08
C LEU A 152 33.71 -22.53 -4.54
N ARG A 153 34.37 -23.19 -3.59
CA ARG A 153 35.39 -24.21 -3.87
C ARG A 153 34.75 -25.58 -4.00
N ALA A 154 35.37 -26.47 -4.76
CA ALA A 154 34.98 -27.88 -4.81
C ALA A 154 34.95 -28.48 -3.39
N GLY A 155 33.87 -29.19 -3.07
CA GLY A 155 33.60 -29.70 -1.74
C GLY A 155 32.76 -28.73 -0.89
N LYS A 156 32.92 -28.82 0.44
CA LYS A 156 32.08 -28.12 1.42
C LYS A 156 32.53 -26.67 1.59
N ASN A 157 31.59 -25.74 1.52
CA ASN A 157 31.76 -24.31 1.80
C ASN A 157 30.86 -23.91 2.96
N GLU A 158 31.33 -23.02 3.81
CA GLU A 158 30.62 -22.54 4.99
C GLU A 158 30.04 -21.16 4.73
N LEU A 159 28.71 -21.03 4.81
CA LEU A 159 28.01 -19.77 4.66
C LEU A 159 27.47 -19.33 6.02
N LEU A 160 27.87 -18.13 6.45
CA LEU A 160 27.40 -17.49 7.67
C LEU A 160 26.71 -16.18 7.31
N MET A 161 25.54 -15.93 7.88
CA MET A 161 24.77 -14.71 7.70
C MET A 161 24.37 -14.16 9.05
N LYS A 162 24.56 -12.86 9.26
CA LYS A 162 24.07 -12.10 10.43
C LYS A 162 22.86 -11.31 9.99
N ILE A 163 21.79 -11.36 10.78
CA ILE A 163 20.64 -10.47 10.66
C ILE A 163 20.55 -9.68 11.95
N TYR A 164 20.54 -8.36 11.86
CA TYR A 164 20.50 -7.48 13.02
C TYR A 164 19.18 -6.74 13.07
N ASN A 165 18.40 -6.95 14.14
CA ASN A 165 17.18 -6.23 14.42
C ASN A 165 17.49 -4.92 15.14
N ARG A 166 16.99 -3.79 14.64
CA ARG A 166 16.96 -2.53 15.38
C ARG A 166 15.75 -2.54 16.30
N THR A 167 14.54 -2.62 15.72
CA THR A 167 13.28 -2.63 16.47
C THR A 167 12.17 -3.30 15.67
N GLY A 168 11.30 -4.06 16.33
CA GLY A 168 10.08 -4.59 15.70
C GLY A 168 10.29 -5.93 14.98
N GLY A 169 9.85 -6.00 13.71
CA GLY A 169 9.92 -7.22 12.89
C GLY A 169 11.35 -7.73 12.73
N HIS A 170 11.51 -9.05 12.60
CA HIS A 170 12.83 -9.65 12.40
C HIS A 170 12.73 -10.82 11.42
N GLY A 171 13.54 -10.82 10.37
CA GLY A 171 13.42 -11.83 9.32
C GLY A 171 14.57 -11.85 8.32
N PHE A 172 14.63 -12.92 7.52
CA PHE A 172 15.65 -13.09 6.48
C PHE A 172 15.09 -13.77 5.23
N TYR A 173 15.75 -13.55 4.10
CA TYR A 173 15.51 -14.24 2.83
C TYR A 173 16.84 -14.72 2.25
N PHE A 174 16.83 -15.90 1.64
CA PHE A 174 17.95 -16.42 0.85
C PHE A 174 17.42 -17.24 -0.34
N ALA A 175 17.97 -17.03 -1.52
CA ALA A 175 17.74 -17.88 -2.69
C ALA A 175 18.97 -17.91 -3.61
N VAL A 176 19.14 -18.97 -4.39
CA VAL A 176 20.13 -18.98 -5.47
C VAL A 176 19.49 -18.29 -6.68
N ALA A 177 20.20 -17.37 -7.33
CA ALA A 177 19.64 -16.51 -8.37
C ALA A 177 19.29 -17.24 -9.68
N ASP A 178 19.74 -18.48 -9.87
CA ASP A 178 19.31 -19.36 -10.96
C ASP A 178 18.10 -20.23 -10.60
N ASP A 179 17.52 -20.03 -9.42
CA ASP A 179 16.22 -20.57 -9.03
C ASP A 179 15.12 -19.87 -9.85
N PRO A 180 14.38 -20.61 -10.70
CA PRO A 180 13.39 -20.03 -11.58
C PRO A 180 12.07 -19.69 -10.88
N ALA A 181 11.89 -19.94 -9.57
CA ALA A 181 10.61 -19.74 -8.88
C ALA A 181 10.03 -18.33 -9.05
N PHE A 182 10.85 -17.30 -8.87
CA PHE A 182 10.42 -15.92 -9.01
C PHE A 182 10.10 -15.53 -10.48
N PRO A 183 10.99 -15.77 -11.46
CA PRO A 183 10.66 -15.58 -12.88
C PRO A 183 9.41 -16.34 -13.33
N ILE A 184 9.25 -17.60 -12.91
CA ILE A 184 8.07 -18.42 -13.21
C ILE A 184 6.81 -17.77 -12.63
N TRP A 185 6.88 -17.28 -11.38
CA TRP A 185 5.74 -16.59 -10.79
C TRP A 185 5.34 -15.35 -11.59
N GLN A 186 6.30 -14.57 -12.09
CA GLN A 186 6.02 -13.44 -12.98
C GLN A 186 5.36 -13.87 -14.30
N MET A 187 5.76 -15.02 -14.86
CA MET A 187 5.12 -15.58 -16.07
C MET A 187 3.67 -16.01 -15.78
N ILE A 188 3.40 -16.64 -14.62
CA ILE A 188 2.03 -16.96 -14.19
C ILE A 188 1.22 -15.67 -13.99
N ALA A 189 1.81 -14.65 -13.32
CA ALA A 189 1.16 -13.37 -13.10
C ALA A 189 0.79 -12.67 -14.40
N HIS A 190 1.63 -12.77 -15.44
CA HIS A 190 1.34 -12.20 -16.75
C HIS A 190 0.20 -12.94 -17.47
N ALA A 191 0.17 -14.27 -17.39
CA ALA A 191 -0.87 -15.07 -18.04
C ALA A 191 -2.22 -15.04 -17.31
N TYR A 192 -2.21 -14.87 -15.97
CA TYR A 192 -3.38 -14.90 -15.09
C TYR A 192 -3.29 -13.79 -14.03
N PRO A 193 -3.45 -12.51 -14.44
CA PRO A 193 -3.21 -11.37 -13.56
C PRO A 193 -4.20 -11.30 -12.40
N GLU A 194 -5.48 -11.64 -12.63
CA GLU A 194 -6.52 -11.61 -11.60
C GLU A 194 -6.26 -12.64 -10.50
N GLU A 195 -6.11 -13.92 -10.87
CA GLU A 195 -5.88 -15.01 -9.92
C GLU A 195 -4.59 -14.83 -9.14
N THR A 196 -3.53 -14.34 -9.79
CA THR A 196 -2.24 -14.08 -9.15
C THR A 196 -2.31 -12.90 -8.18
N THR A 197 -3.07 -11.86 -8.50
CA THR A 197 -3.32 -10.73 -7.59
C THR A 197 -4.10 -11.19 -6.35
N MET A 198 -5.12 -12.04 -6.54
CA MET A 198 -5.85 -12.65 -5.43
C MET A 198 -4.90 -13.48 -4.55
N ALA A 199 -4.11 -14.37 -5.14
CA ALA A 199 -3.19 -15.24 -4.40
C ALA A 199 -2.15 -14.44 -3.60
N THR A 200 -1.62 -13.36 -4.19
CA THR A 200 -0.67 -12.46 -3.52
C THR A 200 -1.30 -11.79 -2.30
N ARG A 201 -2.58 -11.42 -2.37
CA ARG A 201 -3.35 -10.84 -1.25
C ARG A 201 -3.60 -11.85 -0.14
N ASP A 202 -3.91 -13.09 -0.50
CA ASP A 202 -4.43 -14.09 0.45
C ASP A 202 -3.37 -15.00 1.06
N ILE A 203 -2.12 -14.98 0.59
CA ILE A 203 -1.00 -15.76 1.18
C ILE A 203 -0.62 -15.26 2.58
N ALA A 204 -0.25 -16.21 3.45
CA ALA A 204 0.14 -15.92 4.83
C ALA A 204 1.63 -15.60 4.91
N GLY A 205 2.00 -14.34 5.18
CA GLY A 205 3.35 -13.95 5.61
C GLY A 205 4.48 -14.60 4.79
N GLY A 206 4.66 -14.17 3.54
CA GLY A 206 5.65 -14.72 2.64
C GLY A 206 5.43 -14.23 1.21
N ALA A 207 6.35 -14.57 0.32
CA ALA A 207 6.24 -14.21 -1.08
C ALA A 207 5.40 -15.27 -1.85
N PRO A 208 4.60 -14.87 -2.84
CA PRO A 208 3.54 -15.74 -3.35
C PRO A 208 4.04 -16.93 -4.19
N GLN A 209 5.29 -16.86 -4.69
CA GLN A 209 5.97 -17.98 -5.34
C GLN A 209 6.19 -19.19 -4.40
N THR A 210 5.95 -19.06 -3.09
CA THR A 210 5.95 -20.19 -2.14
C THR A 210 4.99 -21.31 -2.55
N LEU A 211 3.87 -20.99 -3.22
CA LEU A 211 2.97 -22.01 -3.78
C LEU A 211 3.65 -22.91 -4.81
N LEU A 212 4.77 -22.48 -5.40
CA LEU A 212 5.61 -23.25 -6.31
C LEU A 212 6.80 -23.89 -5.59
N SER A 213 7.55 -23.07 -4.85
CA SER A 213 8.88 -23.44 -4.36
C SER A 213 8.87 -24.25 -3.07
N ASP A 214 7.91 -24.02 -2.18
CA ASP A 214 7.80 -24.76 -0.91
C ASP A 214 7.15 -26.13 -1.14
N PRO A 215 7.76 -27.27 -0.79
CA PRO A 215 7.14 -28.59 -0.86
C PRO A 215 5.80 -28.70 -0.10
N ASP A 216 5.62 -27.93 0.97
CA ASP A 216 4.39 -27.85 1.76
C ASP A 216 3.54 -26.60 1.42
N GLY A 217 3.94 -25.83 0.40
CA GLY A 217 3.33 -24.57 0.03
C GLY A 217 1.84 -24.64 -0.27
N LEU A 218 1.29 -25.79 -0.68
CA LEU A 218 -0.16 -25.93 -0.91
C LEU A 218 -0.98 -26.10 0.38
N ARG A 219 -0.35 -26.35 1.54
CA ARG A 219 -1.05 -26.51 2.83
C ARG A 219 -1.76 -25.25 3.30
N GLN A 220 -1.39 -24.10 2.76
CA GLN A 220 -1.99 -22.80 3.08
C GLN A 220 -3.22 -22.49 2.22
N VAL A 221 -3.48 -23.23 1.13
CA VAL A 221 -4.65 -23.01 0.24
C VAL A 221 -5.99 -23.06 0.99
N PRO A 222 -6.24 -23.99 1.94
CA PRO A 222 -7.47 -23.97 2.73
C PRO A 222 -7.67 -22.67 3.51
N ASP A 223 -6.62 -22.10 4.09
CA ASP A 223 -6.69 -20.83 4.82
C ASP A 223 -6.87 -19.65 3.86
N MET A 224 -6.28 -19.71 2.67
CA MET A 224 -6.52 -18.74 1.59
C MET A 224 -7.99 -18.72 1.18
N ILE A 225 -8.63 -19.90 1.05
CA ILE A 225 -10.07 -20.01 0.77
C ILE A 225 -10.88 -19.37 1.91
N GLU A 226 -10.58 -19.69 3.16
CA GLU A 226 -11.29 -19.10 4.31
C GLU A 226 -11.17 -17.56 4.33
N ARG A 227 -10.00 -17.00 3.98
CA ARG A 227 -9.81 -15.54 3.84
C ARG A 227 -10.61 -14.95 2.70
N ALA A 228 -10.64 -15.62 1.56
CA ALA A 228 -11.47 -15.20 0.43
C ALA A 228 -12.96 -15.18 0.80
N LEU A 229 -13.42 -16.15 1.61
CA LEU A 229 -14.83 -16.26 1.99
C LEU A 229 -15.31 -15.21 3.01
N ARG A 230 -14.46 -14.60 3.84
CA ARG A 230 -14.83 -13.60 4.88
C ARG A 230 -15.53 -12.33 4.35
N GLY A 231 -15.55 -12.15 3.03
CA GLY A 231 -16.22 -11.05 2.35
C GLY A 231 -17.29 -11.52 1.38
N VAL A 232 -17.74 -12.78 1.44
CA VAL A 232 -18.73 -13.33 0.50
C VAL A 232 -20.10 -13.46 1.16
N GLU A 233 -20.17 -13.44 2.49
CA GLU A 233 -21.43 -13.53 3.23
C GLU A 233 -22.43 -12.45 2.80
N PRO A 234 -23.73 -12.80 2.66
CA PRO A 234 -24.35 -14.10 2.95
C PRO A 234 -24.37 -15.10 1.76
N TYR A 235 -23.61 -14.87 0.69
CA TYR A 235 -23.71 -15.58 -0.59
C TYR A 235 -22.77 -16.80 -0.71
N ASP A 236 -22.19 -17.25 0.39
CA ASP A 236 -21.05 -18.18 0.43
C ASP A 236 -21.43 -19.64 0.72
N ALA A 237 -22.71 -19.92 1.01
CA ALA A 237 -23.17 -21.24 1.47
C ALA A 237 -22.74 -22.41 0.58
N ALA A 238 -22.81 -22.25 -0.76
CA ALA A 238 -22.40 -23.28 -1.70
C ALA A 238 -20.87 -23.50 -1.70
N LEU A 239 -20.08 -22.43 -1.63
CA LEU A 239 -18.62 -22.51 -1.55
C LEU A 239 -18.15 -23.12 -0.23
N ARG A 240 -18.82 -22.80 0.88
CA ARG A 240 -18.57 -23.43 2.19
C ARG A 240 -18.90 -24.92 2.18
N ALA A 241 -19.94 -25.35 1.45
CA ALA A 241 -20.24 -26.76 1.28
C ALA A 241 -19.16 -27.49 0.47
N GLU A 242 -18.67 -26.90 -0.63
CA GLU A 242 -17.51 -27.43 -1.39
C GLU A 242 -16.25 -27.54 -0.50
N LEU A 243 -15.98 -26.52 0.33
CA LEU A 243 -14.86 -26.50 1.26
C LEU A 243 -14.97 -27.63 2.29
N ALA A 244 -16.15 -27.84 2.86
CA ALA A 244 -16.41 -28.92 3.81
C ALA A 244 -16.18 -30.29 3.18
N VAL A 245 -16.64 -30.51 1.93
CA VAL A 245 -16.40 -31.77 1.20
C VAL A 245 -14.90 -32.07 1.05
N LEU A 246 -14.08 -31.06 0.75
CA LEU A 246 -12.62 -31.24 0.62
C LEU A 246 -11.95 -31.51 1.98
N LYS A 247 -12.34 -30.78 3.03
CA LYS A 247 -11.82 -30.97 4.40
C LYS A 247 -12.21 -32.34 4.97
N ASP A 248 -13.50 -32.66 4.97
CA ASP A 248 -14.03 -33.91 5.55
C ASP A 248 -13.59 -35.14 4.77
N GLY A 249 -13.38 -34.98 3.45
CA GLY A 249 -12.83 -36.01 2.58
C GLY A 249 -11.33 -36.23 2.70
N ASN A 250 -10.62 -35.42 3.51
CA ASN A 250 -9.15 -35.41 3.59
C ASN A 250 -8.47 -35.34 2.21
N ALA A 251 -8.99 -34.49 1.31
CA ALA A 251 -8.45 -34.35 -0.03
C ALA A 251 -6.98 -33.89 0.01
N PRO A 252 -6.06 -34.54 -0.72
CA PRO A 252 -4.66 -34.12 -0.82
C PRO A 252 -4.54 -32.65 -1.25
N TYR A 253 -3.54 -31.92 -0.73
CA TYR A 253 -3.40 -30.48 -1.02
C TYR A 253 -3.03 -30.17 -2.48
N ASP A 254 -2.54 -31.15 -3.23
CA ASP A 254 -2.27 -31.09 -4.68
C ASP A 254 -3.48 -31.48 -5.54
N ASP A 255 -4.63 -31.77 -4.93
CA ASP A 255 -5.90 -31.91 -5.64
C ASP A 255 -6.33 -30.56 -6.23
N ALA A 256 -6.50 -30.49 -7.55
CA ALA A 256 -6.87 -29.28 -8.29
C ALA A 256 -8.13 -28.60 -7.73
N ARG A 257 -9.05 -29.37 -7.12
CA ARG A 257 -10.27 -28.83 -6.53
C ARG A 257 -10.00 -27.81 -5.43
N TRP A 258 -8.87 -27.86 -4.73
CA TRP A 258 -8.50 -26.84 -3.75
C TRP A 258 -8.25 -25.48 -4.40
N LEU A 259 -7.44 -25.44 -5.46
CA LEU A 259 -7.12 -24.20 -6.17
C LEU A 259 -8.32 -23.69 -6.97
N ASP A 260 -9.12 -24.59 -7.56
CA ASP A 260 -10.35 -24.21 -8.24
C ASP A 260 -11.35 -23.57 -7.28
N LEU A 261 -11.52 -24.15 -6.09
CA LEU A 261 -12.37 -23.57 -5.06
C LEU A 261 -11.83 -22.22 -4.56
N TYR A 262 -10.50 -22.07 -4.45
CA TYR A 262 -9.87 -20.80 -4.13
C TYR A 262 -10.18 -19.73 -5.18
N VAL A 263 -10.01 -20.04 -6.47
CA VAL A 263 -10.35 -19.11 -7.57
C VAL A 263 -11.83 -18.75 -7.55
N LYS A 264 -12.73 -19.72 -7.35
CA LYS A 264 -14.18 -19.46 -7.20
C LYS A 264 -14.46 -18.52 -6.03
N ALA A 265 -13.87 -18.78 -4.86
CA ALA A 265 -14.07 -17.96 -3.67
C ALA A 265 -13.53 -16.54 -3.85
N GLY A 266 -12.37 -16.38 -4.49
CA GLY A 266 -11.80 -15.09 -4.83
C GLY A 266 -12.70 -14.28 -5.78
N LYS A 267 -13.19 -14.90 -6.86
CA LYS A 267 -14.13 -14.24 -7.81
C LYS A 267 -15.46 -13.89 -7.15
N ALA A 268 -15.96 -14.76 -6.27
CA ALA A 268 -17.17 -14.49 -5.49
C ALA A 268 -16.98 -13.32 -4.51
N ARG A 269 -15.78 -13.14 -3.93
CA ARG A 269 -15.45 -12.00 -3.07
C ARG A 269 -15.51 -10.68 -3.83
N GLU A 270 -14.90 -10.61 -5.01
CA GLU A 270 -14.95 -9.40 -5.83
C GLU A 270 -16.40 -9.07 -6.26
N SER A 271 -17.16 -10.10 -6.65
CA SER A 271 -18.60 -9.97 -6.96
C SER A 271 -19.43 -9.48 -5.77
N ALA A 272 -19.19 -10.02 -4.57
CA ALA A 272 -19.86 -9.60 -3.35
C ALA A 272 -19.50 -8.17 -2.96
N ALA A 273 -18.24 -7.76 -3.14
CA ALA A 273 -17.81 -6.39 -2.92
C ALA A 273 -18.54 -5.42 -3.87
N ALA A 274 -18.63 -5.75 -5.17
CA ALA A 274 -19.37 -4.96 -6.14
C ALA A 274 -20.87 -4.85 -5.79
N LEU A 275 -21.50 -5.95 -5.36
CA LEU A 275 -22.90 -5.90 -4.89
C LEU A 275 -23.09 -5.07 -3.62
N ARG A 276 -22.13 -5.06 -2.69
CA ARG A 276 -22.23 -4.20 -1.49
C ARG A 276 -22.15 -2.71 -1.82
N LEU A 277 -21.38 -2.34 -2.84
CA LEU A 277 -21.37 -0.97 -3.36
C LEU A 277 -22.69 -0.61 -4.04
N LEU A 278 -23.34 -1.59 -4.66
CA LEU A 278 -24.67 -1.47 -5.24
C LEU A 278 -25.74 -1.52 -4.14
N ASN A 279 -25.92 -0.40 -3.44
CA ASN A 279 -27.06 -0.18 -2.56
C ASN A 279 -28.27 0.27 -3.41
N PRO A 280 -29.22 -0.62 -3.78
CA PRO A 280 -30.28 -0.29 -4.75
C PRO A 280 -31.22 0.77 -4.19
N GLU A 281 -31.49 0.74 -2.88
CA GLU A 281 -32.30 1.73 -2.19
C GLU A 281 -31.64 3.12 -2.21
N ALA A 282 -30.32 3.20 -1.99
CA ALA A 282 -29.59 4.46 -2.11
C ALA A 282 -29.58 4.96 -3.57
N LEU A 283 -29.30 4.07 -4.53
CA LEU A 283 -29.31 4.41 -5.95
C LEU A 283 -30.68 4.92 -6.41
N ARG A 284 -31.77 4.26 -5.99
CA ARG A 284 -33.14 4.69 -6.25
C ARG A 284 -33.38 6.10 -5.70
N ARG A 285 -33.06 6.34 -4.43
CA ARG A 285 -33.18 7.67 -3.81
C ARG A 285 -32.39 8.74 -4.56
N SER A 286 -31.18 8.43 -5.00
CA SER A 286 -30.37 9.33 -5.84
C SER A 286 -31.05 9.62 -7.17
N ILE A 287 -31.51 8.60 -7.90
CA ILE A 287 -32.20 8.77 -9.19
C ILE A 287 -33.50 9.58 -9.03
N GLU A 288 -34.32 9.27 -8.03
CA GLU A 288 -35.57 10.00 -7.72
C GLU A 288 -35.29 11.45 -7.35
N HIS A 289 -34.24 11.71 -6.55
CA HIS A 289 -33.79 13.06 -6.24
C HIS A 289 -33.38 13.80 -7.52
N LEU A 290 -32.56 13.20 -8.38
CA LEU A 290 -32.11 13.82 -9.63
C LEU A 290 -33.28 14.14 -10.58
N ILE A 291 -34.26 13.23 -10.69
CA ILE A 291 -35.51 13.48 -11.45
C ILE A 291 -36.26 14.68 -10.87
N THR A 292 -36.41 14.74 -9.55
CA THR A 292 -37.20 15.78 -8.87
C THR A 292 -36.52 17.14 -8.92
N ALA A 293 -35.21 17.18 -8.67
CA ALA A 293 -34.42 18.40 -8.58
C ALA A 293 -34.12 19.00 -9.96
N TYR A 294 -33.84 18.17 -10.98
CA TYR A 294 -33.33 18.64 -12.27
C TYR A 294 -34.25 18.38 -13.47
N GLY A 295 -35.29 17.54 -13.31
CA GLY A 295 -36.32 17.33 -14.33
C GLY A 295 -35.75 17.03 -15.71
N GLY A 296 -35.99 17.95 -16.66
CA GLY A 296 -35.55 17.80 -18.05
C GLY A 296 -34.03 17.73 -18.26
N ALA A 297 -33.23 18.23 -17.31
CA ALA A 297 -31.77 18.12 -17.38
C ALA A 297 -31.25 16.72 -17.00
N TYR A 298 -32.10 15.85 -16.45
CA TYR A 298 -31.81 14.44 -16.19
C TYR A 298 -32.77 13.51 -16.97
N PRO A 299 -32.70 13.51 -18.32
CA PRO A 299 -33.77 13.01 -19.19
C PRO A 299 -33.99 11.49 -19.10
N LYS A 300 -32.95 10.72 -18.77
CA LYS A 300 -33.00 9.26 -18.68
C LYS A 300 -33.49 8.72 -17.32
N GLY A 301 -33.82 9.58 -16.35
CA GLY A 301 -34.13 9.14 -14.99
C GLY A 301 -35.22 8.06 -14.90
N LYS A 302 -36.29 8.17 -15.68
CA LYS A 302 -37.37 7.14 -15.71
C LYS A 302 -36.89 5.80 -16.28
N GLU A 303 -36.03 5.83 -17.29
CA GLU A 303 -35.41 4.62 -17.85
C GLU A 303 -34.50 3.96 -16.82
N TYR A 304 -33.71 4.75 -16.10
CA TYR A 304 -32.84 4.24 -15.04
C TYR A 304 -33.64 3.58 -13.90
N LEU A 305 -34.77 4.16 -13.48
CA LEU A 305 -35.65 3.50 -12.50
C LEU A 305 -36.17 2.15 -13.02
N SER A 306 -36.60 2.08 -14.28
CA SER A 306 -37.07 0.81 -14.86
C SER A 306 -35.97 -0.24 -14.96
N ARG A 307 -34.73 0.16 -15.28
CA ARG A 307 -33.57 -0.75 -15.27
C ARG A 307 -33.24 -1.22 -13.86
N LEU A 308 -33.31 -0.33 -12.87
CA LEU A 308 -33.10 -0.66 -11.47
C LEU A 308 -34.16 -1.66 -10.95
N ASP A 309 -35.44 -1.48 -11.30
CA ASP A 309 -36.51 -2.42 -10.95
C ASP A 309 -36.21 -3.84 -11.47
N ALA A 310 -35.71 -3.96 -12.71
CA ALA A 310 -35.34 -5.24 -13.30
C ALA A 310 -34.13 -5.88 -12.59
N ILE A 311 -33.14 -5.08 -12.19
CA ILE A 311 -31.98 -5.53 -11.44
C ILE A 311 -32.42 -6.04 -10.06
N GLU A 312 -33.22 -5.27 -9.32
CA GLU A 312 -33.73 -5.67 -8.01
C GLU A 312 -34.52 -6.98 -8.07
N ALA A 313 -35.31 -7.20 -9.13
CA ALA A 313 -36.02 -8.45 -9.35
C ALA A 313 -35.08 -9.64 -9.62
N ALA A 314 -33.92 -9.40 -10.25
CA ALA A 314 -32.92 -10.42 -10.57
C ALA A 314 -31.93 -10.71 -9.41
N MET A 315 -31.83 -9.81 -8.43
CA MET A 315 -30.86 -9.90 -7.31
C MET A 315 -30.89 -11.24 -6.56
N PRO A 316 -32.05 -11.83 -6.20
CA PRO A 316 -32.08 -13.12 -5.51
C PRO A 316 -31.45 -14.26 -6.34
N ALA A 317 -31.69 -14.27 -7.66
CA ALA A 317 -31.12 -15.27 -8.56
C ALA A 317 -29.61 -15.07 -8.76
N LEU A 318 -29.15 -13.81 -8.82
CA LEU A 318 -27.73 -13.45 -8.88
C LEU A 318 -26.97 -13.90 -7.63
N ALA A 319 -27.55 -13.65 -6.45
CA ALA A 319 -27.03 -14.10 -5.17
C ALA A 319 -26.82 -15.62 -5.11
N GLU A 320 -27.79 -16.41 -5.62
CA GLU A 320 -27.65 -17.87 -5.70
C GLU A 320 -26.59 -18.33 -6.72
N LYS A 321 -26.48 -17.63 -7.85
CA LYS A 321 -25.47 -17.93 -8.89
C LYS A 321 -24.04 -17.72 -8.39
N MET A 322 -23.77 -16.67 -7.62
CA MET A 322 -22.40 -16.34 -7.16
C MET A 322 -21.71 -17.48 -6.41
N GLY A 323 -22.45 -18.24 -5.61
CA GLY A 323 -21.90 -19.39 -4.88
C GLY A 323 -21.67 -20.63 -5.77
N ARG A 324 -22.21 -20.66 -6.99
CA ARG A 324 -22.25 -21.84 -7.87
C ARG A 324 -21.52 -21.65 -9.20
N GLN A 325 -21.47 -20.44 -9.72
CA GLN A 325 -20.95 -20.08 -11.05
C GLN A 325 -20.18 -18.76 -10.97
N PRO A 326 -18.85 -18.76 -11.18
CA PRO A 326 -18.03 -17.55 -11.12
C PRO A 326 -18.31 -16.54 -12.26
N ASP A 327 -19.02 -16.94 -13.33
CA ASP A 327 -19.41 -16.07 -14.44
C ASP A 327 -20.47 -15.00 -14.07
N ALA A 328 -21.03 -15.05 -12.85
CA ALA A 328 -21.89 -13.99 -12.33
C ALA A 328 -21.17 -12.63 -12.23
N ALA A 329 -19.82 -12.63 -12.18
CA ALA A 329 -19.01 -11.42 -12.10
C ALA A 329 -19.26 -10.45 -13.28
N ALA A 330 -19.46 -10.97 -14.50
CA ALA A 330 -19.74 -10.12 -15.66
C ALA A 330 -21.14 -9.48 -15.59
N GLU A 331 -22.13 -10.24 -15.12
CA GLU A 331 -23.51 -9.75 -14.92
C GLU A 331 -23.52 -8.65 -13.84
N ILE A 332 -22.78 -8.82 -12.74
CA ILE A 332 -22.62 -7.83 -11.65
C ILE A 332 -21.82 -6.61 -12.11
N GLY A 333 -20.77 -6.80 -12.90
CA GLY A 333 -20.02 -5.71 -13.52
C GLY A 333 -20.92 -4.81 -14.37
N GLY A 334 -21.88 -5.40 -15.10
CA GLY A 334 -22.91 -4.66 -15.83
C GLY A 334 -23.81 -3.81 -14.93
N ILE A 335 -24.13 -4.30 -13.72
CA ILE A 335 -24.91 -3.54 -12.73
C ILE A 335 -24.11 -2.38 -12.16
N ALA A 336 -22.84 -2.59 -11.82
CA ALA A 336 -21.94 -1.52 -11.35
C ALA A 336 -21.76 -0.42 -12.41
N ALA A 337 -21.58 -0.81 -13.67
CA ALA A 337 -21.51 0.12 -14.80
C ALA A 337 -22.81 0.94 -14.96
N PHE A 338 -23.97 0.30 -14.79
CA PHE A 338 -25.26 0.99 -14.78
C PHE A 338 -25.38 2.00 -13.64
N ALA A 339 -25.02 1.62 -12.41
CA ALA A 339 -25.06 2.53 -11.27
C ALA A 339 -24.17 3.75 -11.50
N ARG A 340 -22.97 3.54 -12.05
CA ARG A 340 -22.04 4.61 -12.47
C ARG A 340 -22.67 5.50 -13.55
N GLU A 341 -23.27 4.91 -14.59
CA GLU A 341 -23.97 5.65 -15.66
C GLU A 341 -25.07 6.56 -15.08
N ALA A 342 -25.92 6.03 -14.22
CA ALA A 342 -27.02 6.78 -13.62
C ALA A 342 -26.50 7.93 -12.72
N LEU A 343 -25.51 7.66 -11.88
CA LEU A 343 -24.97 8.67 -10.96
C LEU A 343 -24.13 9.75 -11.68
N LEU A 344 -23.34 9.38 -12.70
CA LEU A 344 -22.52 10.32 -13.47
C LEU A 344 -23.34 11.17 -14.44
N ALA A 345 -24.57 10.76 -14.77
CA ALA A 345 -25.51 11.61 -15.51
C ALA A 345 -26.09 12.76 -14.66
N ASN A 346 -25.61 12.96 -13.42
CA ASN A 346 -26.00 14.08 -12.56
C ASN A 346 -25.69 15.43 -13.23
N PRO A 347 -26.68 16.33 -13.39
CA PRO A 347 -26.48 17.62 -14.05
C PRO A 347 -25.50 18.59 -13.37
N LEU A 348 -25.12 18.35 -12.12
CA LEU A 348 -24.06 19.10 -11.44
C LEU A 348 -22.65 18.66 -11.82
N LEU A 349 -22.51 17.56 -12.54
CA LEU A 349 -21.23 17.08 -13.07
C LEU A 349 -21.09 17.57 -14.52
N ASP A 350 -21.25 18.87 -14.72
CA ASP A 350 -21.18 19.56 -16.02
C ASP A 350 -19.75 19.95 -16.42
N PHE A 351 -18.76 19.23 -15.88
CA PHE A 351 -17.33 19.43 -16.13
C PHE A 351 -16.70 18.18 -16.73
N GLU A 352 -15.68 18.38 -17.54
CA GLU A 352 -14.97 17.29 -18.23
C GLU A 352 -13.79 16.75 -17.42
N GLN A 353 -13.31 17.50 -16.43
CA GLN A 353 -12.05 17.20 -15.74
C GLN A 353 -12.16 17.44 -14.23
N ILE A 354 -11.53 16.55 -13.45
CA ILE A 354 -11.35 16.73 -12.00
C ILE A 354 -9.88 17.01 -11.73
N LEU A 355 -9.61 18.09 -11.00
CA LEU A 355 -8.32 18.38 -10.40
C LEU A 355 -8.20 17.64 -9.07
N LEU A 356 -7.11 16.89 -8.87
CA LEU A 356 -6.90 16.09 -7.67
C LEU A 356 -5.43 16.05 -7.27
N VAL A 357 -5.19 15.65 -6.02
CA VAL A 357 -3.85 15.30 -5.53
C VAL A 357 -3.73 13.79 -5.53
N LYS A 358 -2.77 13.27 -6.29
CA LYS A 358 -2.38 11.85 -6.27
C LYS A 358 -1.20 11.71 -5.33
N ARG A 359 -1.26 10.76 -4.40
CA ARG A 359 -0.25 10.55 -3.36
C ARG A 359 -0.04 9.06 -3.07
N GLY A 360 1.21 8.66 -2.86
CA GLY A 360 1.58 7.31 -2.44
C GLY A 360 1.10 6.99 -1.03
N GLU A 361 0.66 5.75 -0.81
CA GLU A 361 0.08 5.30 0.48
C GLU A 361 1.07 5.31 1.65
N GLY A 362 2.38 5.26 1.38
CA GLY A 362 3.43 5.24 2.41
C GLY A 362 3.51 6.52 3.27
N GLN A 363 2.98 7.65 2.77
CA GLN A 363 2.91 8.90 3.52
C GLN A 363 1.77 9.78 3.00
N LEU A 364 0.63 9.75 3.69
CA LEU A 364 -0.59 10.46 3.28
C LEU A 364 -0.63 11.93 3.69
N GLY A 365 0.25 12.41 4.58
CA GLY A 365 0.26 13.82 5.00
C GLY A 365 -1.03 14.29 5.67
N LEU A 366 -1.63 13.45 6.50
CA LEU A 366 -2.86 13.75 7.22
C LEU A 366 -2.51 14.18 8.65
N PRO A 367 -2.86 15.41 9.09
CA PRO A 367 -2.57 15.84 10.45
C PRO A 367 -3.46 15.11 11.45
N GLN A 368 -3.01 15.01 12.71
CA GLN A 368 -3.89 14.61 13.80
C GLN A 368 -4.98 15.66 14.00
N ASN A 369 -6.05 15.31 14.72
CA ASN A 369 -7.19 16.19 14.91
C ASN A 369 -6.88 17.52 15.62
N TRP A 370 -5.76 17.64 16.34
CA TRP A 370 -5.30 18.90 16.93
C TRP A 370 -4.30 19.67 16.06
N GLN A 371 -3.77 19.06 14.99
CA GLN A 371 -2.65 19.59 14.22
C GLN A 371 -3.08 20.36 12.97
N GLY A 372 -2.17 21.17 12.43
CA GLY A 372 -2.21 21.66 11.04
C GLY A 372 -0.99 21.17 10.25
N ASN A 373 -0.81 21.68 9.04
CA ASN A 373 0.35 21.30 8.20
C ASN A 373 1.70 21.55 8.86
N CYS A 374 1.78 22.55 9.74
CA CYS A 374 2.97 22.83 10.54
C CYS A 374 3.47 21.63 11.38
N SER A 375 2.65 20.62 11.65
CA SER A 375 3.04 19.40 12.37
C SER A 375 3.40 18.22 11.44
N LEU A 376 3.08 18.32 10.15
CA LEU A 376 3.33 17.24 9.19
C LEU A 376 4.83 17.08 8.90
N PRO A 377 5.33 15.87 8.55
CA PRO A 377 6.64 15.72 7.93
C PRO A 377 6.80 16.68 6.75
N ARG A 378 8.03 17.17 6.51
CA ARG A 378 8.31 18.07 5.38
C ARG A 378 8.76 17.33 4.14
N ARG A 379 9.08 16.03 4.28
CA ARG A 379 9.75 15.17 3.32
C ARG A 379 9.14 13.78 3.30
N GLY A 380 9.55 12.95 2.33
CA GLY A 380 9.06 11.59 2.16
C GLY A 380 7.73 11.48 1.41
N TYR A 381 7.35 12.52 0.65
CA TYR A 381 6.12 12.51 -0.14
C TYR A 381 6.39 12.11 -1.60
N ASP A 382 5.67 11.08 -2.06
CA ASP A 382 5.46 10.82 -3.48
C ASP A 382 4.07 11.35 -3.85
N ASN A 383 4.02 12.59 -4.36
CA ASN A 383 2.75 13.22 -4.73
C ASN A 383 2.85 14.12 -5.96
N GLU A 384 1.72 14.32 -6.61
CA GLU A 384 1.54 15.25 -7.71
C GLU A 384 0.10 15.81 -7.72
N ILE A 385 -0.05 17.01 -8.27
CA ILE A 385 -1.35 17.54 -8.68
C ILE A 385 -1.62 17.02 -10.09
N ALA A 386 -2.76 16.40 -10.31
CA ALA A 386 -3.12 15.75 -11.56
C ALA A 386 -4.57 16.02 -11.97
N LEU A 387 -4.84 15.78 -13.25
CA LEU A 387 -6.16 15.85 -13.86
C LEU A 387 -6.65 14.45 -14.21
N LEU A 388 -7.91 14.20 -13.87
CA LEU A 388 -8.70 13.06 -14.32
C LEU A 388 -9.70 13.51 -15.38
N ASP A 389 -9.71 12.85 -16.53
CA ASP A 389 -10.74 13.04 -17.57
C ASP A 389 -12.00 12.24 -17.21
N MET A 390 -13.12 12.91 -17.02
CA MET A 390 -14.39 12.29 -16.67
C MET A 390 -15.02 11.50 -17.83
N ASN A 391 -14.57 11.72 -19.06
CA ASN A 391 -14.95 10.89 -20.22
C ASN A 391 -14.18 9.57 -20.27
N ASN A 392 -13.04 9.50 -19.57
CA ASN A 392 -12.23 8.29 -19.42
C ASN A 392 -11.73 8.16 -17.98
N PRO A 393 -12.64 7.95 -17.00
CA PRO A 393 -12.31 8.01 -15.58
C PRO A 393 -11.45 6.84 -15.08
N ASP A 394 -11.24 5.82 -15.93
CA ASP A 394 -10.32 4.71 -15.68
C ASP A 394 -9.00 4.87 -16.48
N GLY A 395 -8.83 6.01 -17.16
CA GLY A 395 -7.64 6.37 -17.91
C GLY A 395 -6.47 6.87 -17.04
N GLU A 396 -5.35 7.13 -17.69
CA GLU A 396 -4.17 7.68 -17.02
C GLU A 396 -4.41 9.13 -16.56
N LEU A 397 -3.98 9.42 -15.34
CA LEU A 397 -3.98 10.78 -14.80
C LEU A 397 -2.92 11.62 -15.52
N LYS A 398 -3.29 12.85 -15.89
CA LYS A 398 -2.34 13.82 -16.46
C LYS A 398 -1.76 14.68 -15.34
N THR A 399 -0.45 14.59 -15.11
CA THR A 399 0.25 15.47 -14.17
C THR A 399 0.18 16.93 -14.61
N VAL A 400 -0.26 17.81 -13.70
CA VAL A 400 -0.19 19.28 -13.84
C VAL A 400 1.07 19.81 -13.18
N PHE A 401 1.32 19.39 -11.94
CA PHE A 401 2.49 19.81 -11.19
C PHE A 401 3.01 18.70 -10.29
N ARG A 402 4.32 18.49 -10.32
CA ARG A 402 5.03 17.59 -9.42
C ARG A 402 6.28 18.29 -8.89
N PRO A 403 6.46 18.36 -7.56
CA PRO A 403 7.67 18.97 -7.01
C PRO A 403 8.91 18.16 -7.39
N GLU A 404 10.04 18.84 -7.64
CA GLU A 404 11.33 18.20 -7.92
C GLU A 404 11.89 17.45 -6.70
N ARG A 405 11.48 17.88 -5.50
CA ARG A 405 11.88 17.30 -4.20
C ARG A 405 10.73 16.47 -3.65
N ASP A 406 11.04 15.59 -2.70
CA ASP A 406 10.11 14.72 -1.97
C ASP A 406 9.23 15.46 -0.94
N VAL A 407 8.79 16.66 -1.27
CA VAL A 407 8.01 17.54 -0.39
C VAL A 407 6.51 17.42 -0.66
N PHE A 408 5.70 17.77 0.34
CA PHE A 408 4.25 17.80 0.23
C PHE A 408 3.79 18.75 -0.89
N VAL A 409 2.75 18.33 -1.62
CA VAL A 409 1.88 19.20 -2.41
C VAL A 409 0.41 18.89 -2.07
N GLY A 410 -0.40 19.90 -1.77
CA GLY A 410 -1.80 19.70 -1.37
C GLY A 410 -2.50 20.99 -0.98
N ASP A 411 -3.69 20.88 -0.39
CA ASP A 411 -4.59 22.02 -0.09
C ASP A 411 -4.86 22.87 -1.33
N VAL A 412 -5.24 22.19 -2.42
CA VAL A 412 -5.41 22.81 -3.73
C VAL A 412 -6.69 23.63 -3.76
N ASP A 413 -6.61 24.88 -4.18
CA ASP A 413 -7.75 25.77 -4.42
C ASP A 413 -7.70 26.28 -5.87
N LEU A 414 -8.66 25.86 -6.68
CA LEU A 414 -8.77 26.25 -8.09
C LEU A 414 -9.37 27.65 -8.19
N HIS A 415 -8.75 28.54 -8.96
CA HIS A 415 -9.27 29.88 -9.19
C HIS A 415 -10.62 29.83 -9.94
N PHE A 416 -11.46 30.85 -9.78
CA PHE A 416 -12.81 30.89 -10.36
C PHE A 416 -12.85 30.84 -11.90
N ASP A 417 -11.77 31.25 -12.57
CA ASP A 417 -11.62 31.15 -14.04
C ASP A 417 -11.02 29.81 -14.51
N ALA A 418 -10.62 28.95 -13.57
CA ALA A 418 -9.93 27.69 -13.82
C ALA A 418 -8.63 27.81 -14.65
N GLU A 419 -7.93 28.95 -14.63
CA GLU A 419 -6.65 29.13 -15.33
C GLU A 419 -5.44 28.82 -14.44
N LYS A 420 -5.62 28.90 -13.12
CA LYS A 420 -4.56 28.77 -12.12
C LYS A 420 -5.08 28.22 -10.80
N MET A 421 -4.19 27.77 -9.93
CA MET A 421 -4.53 27.19 -8.63
C MET A 421 -3.53 27.58 -7.54
N LEU A 422 -4.02 27.73 -6.30
CA LEU A 422 -3.19 27.79 -5.10
C LEU A 422 -2.96 26.39 -4.55
N PHE A 423 -1.85 26.21 -3.84
CA PHE A 423 -1.58 25.02 -3.03
C PHE A 423 -0.52 25.29 -1.95
N SER A 424 -0.47 24.42 -0.95
CA SER A 424 0.56 24.40 0.09
C SER A 424 1.76 23.56 -0.33
N MET A 425 2.97 24.07 -0.16
CA MET A 425 4.21 23.31 -0.35
C MET A 425 5.38 23.86 0.48
N PRO A 426 6.20 23.02 1.13
CA PRO A 426 7.42 23.46 1.80
C PRO A 426 8.41 24.15 0.86
N ALA A 427 8.84 25.35 1.24
CA ALA A 427 9.76 26.21 0.52
C ALA A 427 11.20 26.13 1.07
N VAL A 428 11.91 27.25 1.06
CA VAL A 428 13.23 27.42 1.70
C VAL A 428 13.09 27.26 3.22
N ARG A 429 14.15 26.73 3.87
CA ARG A 429 14.16 26.39 5.32
C ARG A 429 13.09 25.36 5.74
N ASP A 430 12.54 24.61 4.78
CA ASP A 430 11.49 23.62 5.00
C ASP A 430 10.26 24.21 5.72
N ARG A 431 9.95 25.48 5.42
CA ARG A 431 8.74 26.18 5.89
C ARG A 431 7.62 26.06 4.88
N TRP A 432 6.42 25.80 5.37
CA TRP A 432 5.21 25.76 4.57
C TRP A 432 4.93 27.15 4.01
N GLN A 433 4.72 27.23 2.70
CA GLN A 433 4.34 28.45 2.02
C GLN A 433 3.22 28.16 1.03
N ILE A 434 2.58 29.24 0.58
CA ILE A 434 1.52 29.20 -0.42
C ILE A 434 2.16 29.41 -1.78
N TRP A 435 1.80 28.57 -2.72
CA TRP A 435 2.27 28.59 -4.10
C TRP A 435 1.09 28.73 -5.05
N GLU A 436 1.35 29.32 -6.21
CA GLU A 436 0.40 29.41 -7.32
C GLU A 436 1.07 28.86 -8.59
N VAL A 437 0.30 28.15 -9.41
CA VAL A 437 0.74 27.65 -10.72
C VAL A 437 -0.42 27.68 -11.71
N GLY A 438 -0.11 27.84 -13.00
CA GLY A 438 -1.10 27.71 -14.08
C GLY A 438 -1.56 26.26 -14.25
N MET A 439 -2.75 26.08 -14.82
CA MET A 439 -3.31 24.74 -15.12
C MET A 439 -2.54 23.97 -16.19
N ASP A 440 -1.65 24.63 -16.93
CA ASP A 440 -0.68 24.00 -17.84
C ASP A 440 0.62 23.55 -17.14
N GLY A 441 0.73 23.77 -15.82
CA GLY A 441 1.90 23.46 -15.01
C GLY A 441 3.01 24.54 -15.07
N SER A 442 2.79 25.62 -15.81
CA SER A 442 3.76 26.71 -15.95
C SER A 442 3.52 27.84 -14.95
N GLY A 443 4.48 28.76 -14.85
CA GLY A 443 4.31 29.97 -14.04
C GLY A 443 4.31 29.75 -12.52
N LEU A 444 4.92 28.66 -12.04
CA LEU A 444 5.04 28.40 -10.61
C LEU A 444 5.66 29.61 -9.87
N ARG A 445 4.95 30.13 -8.88
CA ARG A 445 5.44 31.20 -8.00
C ARG A 445 5.08 30.93 -6.54
N GLN A 446 5.95 31.35 -5.63
CA GLN A 446 5.61 31.45 -4.21
C GLN A 446 4.81 32.75 -4.01
N VAL A 447 3.64 32.67 -3.39
CA VAL A 447 2.76 33.82 -3.15
C VAL A 447 3.10 34.50 -1.83
N THR A 448 3.28 33.73 -0.77
CA THR A 448 3.69 34.29 0.53
C THR A 448 5.16 34.70 0.48
N PRO A 449 5.55 35.84 1.09
CA PRO A 449 6.95 36.29 1.05
C PRO A 449 7.95 35.31 1.69
N GLY A 450 7.54 34.62 2.75
CA GLY A 450 8.40 33.67 3.47
C GLY A 450 9.62 34.31 4.13
N GLU A 451 9.52 35.58 4.53
CA GLU A 451 10.62 36.35 5.12
C GLU A 451 10.99 35.85 6.52
N GLU A 452 10.00 35.36 7.28
CA GLU A 452 10.19 34.89 8.65
C GLU A 452 10.75 33.45 8.67
N PRO A 453 11.81 33.20 9.45
CA PRO A 453 12.48 31.89 9.48
C PRO A 453 11.67 30.77 10.12
N ASP A 454 10.64 31.13 10.88
CA ASP A 454 9.89 30.26 11.80
C ASP A 454 8.38 30.30 11.61
N VAL A 455 7.90 30.90 10.52
CA VAL A 455 6.48 31.00 10.18
C VAL A 455 6.13 30.05 9.04
N ASP A 456 5.06 29.31 9.25
CA ASP A 456 4.43 28.42 8.28
C ASP A 456 3.13 29.08 7.79
N ASN A 457 2.90 29.06 6.47
CA ASN A 457 1.69 29.55 5.79
C ASN A 457 1.15 28.46 4.86
N TYR A 458 -0.14 28.14 4.95
CA TYR A 458 -0.76 27.02 4.24
C TYR A 458 -2.29 27.12 4.19
N ASP A 459 -2.93 26.19 3.48
CA ASP A 459 -4.38 26.00 3.42
C ASP A 459 -5.10 27.30 3.01
N ALA A 460 -4.84 27.70 1.77
CA ALA A 460 -5.22 28.99 1.23
C ALA A 460 -6.40 28.88 0.27
N CYS A 461 -7.23 29.91 0.20
CA CYS A 461 -8.26 30.03 -0.82
C CYS A 461 -8.34 31.45 -1.41
N TYR A 462 -8.77 31.51 -2.66
CA TYR A 462 -9.06 32.76 -3.35
C TYR A 462 -10.33 33.41 -2.84
N LEU A 463 -10.32 34.73 -2.74
CA LEU A 463 -11.51 35.57 -2.59
C LEU A 463 -11.99 36.05 -3.96
N PRO A 464 -13.28 36.42 -4.11
CA PRO A 464 -13.82 36.94 -5.38
C PRO A 464 -13.15 38.22 -5.90
N ASP A 465 -12.33 38.88 -5.09
CA ASP A 465 -11.54 40.07 -5.47
C ASP A 465 -10.03 39.79 -5.54
N ASP A 466 -9.66 38.56 -5.88
CA ASP A 466 -8.30 38.03 -6.07
C ASP A 466 -7.40 38.01 -4.82
N ARG A 467 -7.85 38.59 -3.71
CA ARG A 467 -7.14 38.46 -2.42
C ARG A 467 -7.19 37.02 -1.93
N ILE A 468 -6.30 36.69 -1.00
CA ILE A 468 -6.12 35.31 -0.54
C ILE A 468 -6.30 35.26 0.97
N ILE A 469 -7.09 34.30 1.45
CA ILE A 469 -7.14 33.91 2.86
C ILE A 469 -6.31 32.65 3.06
N PHE A 470 -5.61 32.54 4.19
CA PHE A 470 -4.75 31.41 4.50
C PHE A 470 -4.52 31.23 6.00
N GLY A 471 -4.12 30.02 6.41
CA GLY A 471 -3.64 29.74 7.76
C GLY A 471 -2.18 30.15 7.96
N SER A 472 -1.86 30.80 9.08
CA SER A 472 -0.48 31.20 9.43
C SER A 472 -0.16 30.99 10.91
N THR A 473 1.05 30.46 11.19
CA THR A 473 1.57 30.28 12.56
C THR A 473 2.20 31.54 13.15
N ARG A 474 2.12 32.68 12.44
CA ARG A 474 2.71 33.98 12.80
C ARG A 474 2.20 34.57 14.13
N ILE A 475 1.17 33.97 14.71
CA ILE A 475 0.67 34.32 16.04
C ILE A 475 1.56 33.79 17.19
N PHE A 476 2.52 32.91 16.88
CA PHE A 476 3.47 32.33 17.85
C PHE A 476 2.80 31.68 19.06
N GLN A 477 1.72 30.94 18.80
CA GLN A 477 0.96 30.23 19.82
C GLN A 477 1.16 28.73 19.70
N GLY A 478 1.28 28.06 20.85
CA GLY A 478 1.39 26.61 20.93
C GLY A 478 0.08 25.99 21.43
N ILE A 479 -0.20 24.76 20.99
CA ILE A 479 -1.41 24.03 21.37
C ILE A 479 -1.35 23.64 22.86
N PRO A 480 -2.31 24.06 23.70
CA PRO A 480 -2.26 23.84 25.14
C PRO A 480 -2.21 22.38 25.59
N CYS A 481 -3.02 21.49 24.99
CA CYS A 481 -3.15 20.09 25.44
C CYS A 481 -1.89 19.25 25.22
N VAL A 482 -0.99 19.67 24.33
CA VAL A 482 0.30 19.02 24.07
C VAL A 482 1.47 19.85 24.61
N GLY A 483 1.20 20.75 25.57
CA GLY A 483 2.22 21.56 26.24
C GLY A 483 2.93 22.54 25.29
N GLY A 484 2.28 22.93 24.19
CA GLY A 484 2.86 23.83 23.18
C GLY A 484 3.84 23.17 22.21
N ALA A 485 3.90 21.83 22.16
CA ALA A 485 4.79 21.11 21.25
C ALA A 485 4.42 21.27 19.75
N ASP A 486 3.15 21.58 19.48
CA ASP A 486 2.62 21.88 18.15
C ASP A 486 2.17 23.35 18.08
N THR A 487 2.28 23.97 16.91
CA THR A 487 1.96 25.40 16.70
C THR A 487 0.54 25.61 16.20
N VAL A 488 -0.10 26.68 16.66
CA VAL A 488 -1.44 27.11 16.24
C VAL A 488 -1.34 27.98 14.99
N ALA A 489 -2.28 27.79 14.06
CA ALA A 489 -2.47 28.67 12.92
C ALA A 489 -3.87 29.29 12.94
N ASN A 490 -3.92 30.61 12.74
CA ASN A 490 -5.16 31.37 12.56
C ASN A 490 -5.24 31.89 11.12
N LEU A 491 -6.43 32.38 10.74
CA LEU A 491 -6.65 32.91 9.39
C LEU A 491 -6.12 34.33 9.23
N PHE A 492 -5.42 34.54 8.13
CA PHE A 492 -4.92 35.82 7.64
C PHE A 492 -5.45 36.07 6.23
N ARG A 493 -5.46 37.33 5.82
CA ARG A 493 -5.69 37.74 4.43
C ARG A 493 -4.49 38.48 3.90
N MET A 494 -4.17 38.31 2.62
CA MET A 494 -3.16 39.10 1.90
C MET A 494 -3.68 39.50 0.51
N ASP A 495 -2.98 40.43 -0.13
CA ASP A 495 -3.17 40.72 -1.56
C ASP A 495 -2.54 39.60 -2.41
N ASN A 496 -2.95 39.49 -3.66
CA ASN A 496 -2.52 38.41 -4.57
C ASN A 496 -0.99 38.40 -4.84
N ASP A 497 -0.32 39.54 -4.64
CA ASP A 497 1.13 39.68 -4.76
C ASP A 497 1.90 39.29 -3.47
N GLY A 498 1.19 38.83 -2.44
CA GLY A 498 1.76 38.48 -1.13
C GLY A 498 1.88 39.67 -0.16
N GLY A 499 1.51 40.87 -0.59
CA GLY A 499 1.55 42.09 0.21
C GLY A 499 0.39 42.21 1.20
N ASN A 500 0.50 43.20 2.10
CA ASN A 500 -0.58 43.64 2.98
C ASN A 500 -1.25 42.54 3.83
N ALA A 501 -0.46 41.56 4.29
CA ALA A 501 -0.94 40.50 5.16
C ALA A 501 -1.55 41.05 6.46
N ARG A 502 -2.76 40.57 6.81
CA ARG A 502 -3.54 40.99 7.98
C ARG A 502 -4.22 39.80 8.64
N GLN A 503 -4.10 39.69 9.97
CA GLN A 503 -4.80 38.69 10.77
C GLN A 503 -6.32 38.95 10.80
N LEU A 504 -7.11 37.89 10.64
CA LEU A 504 -8.58 37.91 10.70
C LEU A 504 -9.12 37.31 12.00
N CYS A 505 -8.54 36.19 12.45
CA CYS A 505 -8.98 35.45 13.64
C CYS A 505 -7.96 35.58 14.78
N PHE A 506 -8.44 35.78 16.00
CA PHE A 506 -7.63 36.02 17.21
C PHE A 506 -7.85 34.93 18.26
N ASP A 507 -8.21 33.74 17.79
CA ASP A 507 -8.56 32.61 18.64
C ASP A 507 -7.31 31.99 19.25
N GLN A 508 -7.49 31.37 20.42
CA GLN A 508 -6.41 30.71 21.16
C GLN A 508 -5.90 29.46 20.45
N ASP A 509 -6.78 28.78 19.72
CA ASP A 509 -6.51 27.53 19.02
C ASP A 509 -6.85 27.70 17.54
N HIS A 510 -6.65 26.64 16.78
CA HIS A 510 -6.62 26.72 15.33
C HIS A 510 -7.92 27.21 14.68
N ASN A 511 -7.73 27.90 13.57
CA ASN A 511 -8.71 28.03 12.50
C ASN A 511 -8.19 27.31 11.25
N TRP A 512 -9.01 26.47 10.62
CA TRP A 512 -8.62 25.67 9.45
C TRP A 512 -9.64 25.75 8.32
N CYS A 513 -9.19 25.37 7.13
CA CYS A 513 -9.98 25.09 5.93
C CYS A 513 -10.89 26.27 5.54
N PRO A 514 -10.32 27.47 5.29
CA PRO A 514 -11.11 28.58 4.78
C PRO A 514 -11.62 28.23 3.37
N THR A 515 -12.91 28.43 3.13
CA THR A 515 -13.52 28.23 1.81
C THR A 515 -14.60 29.28 1.54
N VAL A 516 -14.69 29.78 0.31
CA VAL A 516 -15.70 30.79 -0.05
C VAL A 516 -17.03 30.12 -0.35
N MET A 517 -18.08 30.59 0.33
CA MET A 517 -19.46 30.17 0.09
C MET A 517 -20.05 30.89 -1.11
N ASN A 518 -21.14 30.33 -1.67
CA ASN A 518 -21.87 30.91 -2.81
C ASN A 518 -22.40 32.34 -2.58
N ASP A 519 -22.48 32.81 -1.33
CA ASP A 519 -22.88 34.18 -0.97
C ASP A 519 -21.69 35.13 -0.76
N GLY A 520 -20.46 34.67 -1.01
CA GLY A 520 -19.23 35.45 -0.88
C GLY A 520 -18.66 35.55 0.53
N ARG A 521 -19.32 34.97 1.55
CA ARG A 521 -18.73 34.81 2.88
C ARG A 521 -17.73 33.66 2.91
N VAL A 522 -16.87 33.65 3.91
CA VAL A 522 -15.84 32.63 4.12
C VAL A 522 -16.33 31.69 5.22
N LEU A 523 -16.49 30.41 4.89
CA LEU A 523 -16.71 29.33 5.84
C LEU A 523 -15.35 28.81 6.31
N PHE A 524 -15.23 28.47 7.59
CA PHE A 524 -14.02 27.88 8.15
C PHE A 524 -14.36 27.03 9.36
N THR A 525 -13.41 26.21 9.79
CA THR A 525 -13.50 25.48 11.06
C THR A 525 -12.68 26.18 12.12
N ARG A 526 -13.22 26.25 13.34
CA ARG A 526 -12.52 26.80 14.50
C ARG A 526 -12.54 25.78 15.62
N TRP A 527 -11.40 25.65 16.28
CA TRP A 527 -11.30 24.93 17.54
C TRP A 527 -11.63 25.87 18.71
N GLU A 528 -12.61 25.49 19.52
CA GLU A 528 -13.00 26.25 20.71
C GLU A 528 -12.61 25.50 21.99
N TYR A 529 -11.97 26.23 22.91
CA TYR A 529 -11.54 25.71 24.21
C TYR A 529 -12.45 26.15 25.37
N SER A 530 -13.22 27.23 25.17
CA SER A 530 -14.00 27.87 26.22
C SER A 530 -15.34 27.14 26.42
N ASP A 531 -15.51 26.52 27.59
CA ASP A 531 -16.77 25.89 28.07
C ASP A 531 -17.42 24.87 27.11
N THR A 532 -16.64 24.24 26.22
CA THR A 532 -17.09 23.16 25.33
C THR A 532 -16.22 21.89 25.47
N PRO A 533 -16.71 20.69 25.08
CA PRO A 533 -15.92 19.46 25.11
C PRO A 533 -14.64 19.51 24.25
N HIS A 534 -13.53 19.90 24.87
CA HIS A 534 -12.24 20.25 24.26
C HIS A 534 -11.66 19.29 23.21
N TYR A 535 -11.81 17.96 23.35
CA TYR A 535 -11.19 17.00 22.42
C TYR A 535 -11.95 16.82 21.09
N PHE A 536 -13.23 17.22 21.02
CA PHE A 536 -14.12 16.77 19.93
C PHE A 536 -14.81 17.91 19.16
N SER A 537 -14.77 19.14 19.65
CA SER A 537 -15.55 20.25 19.06
C SER A 537 -14.73 21.11 18.10
N ARG A 538 -14.81 20.80 16.80
CA ARG A 538 -14.50 21.75 15.71
C ARG A 538 -15.83 22.22 15.13
N LEU A 539 -16.10 23.51 15.24
CA LEU A 539 -17.36 24.08 14.79
C LEU A 539 -17.15 24.78 13.46
N LEU A 540 -18.20 24.77 12.65
CA LEU A 540 -18.26 25.56 11.42
C LEU A 540 -18.65 26.99 11.78
N PHE A 541 -17.81 27.94 11.36
CA PHE A 541 -18.03 29.37 11.48
C PHE A 541 -18.04 30.01 10.10
N SER A 542 -18.59 31.21 10.01
CA SER A 542 -18.54 32.01 8.79
C SER A 542 -18.19 33.45 9.10
N MET A 543 -17.46 34.11 8.20
CA MET A 543 -17.16 35.54 8.31
C MET A 543 -17.28 36.23 6.96
N ASN A 544 -17.35 37.55 6.97
CA ASN A 544 -17.08 38.33 5.77
C ASN A 544 -15.60 38.20 5.36
N PRO A 545 -15.23 38.42 4.09
CA PRO A 545 -13.83 38.37 3.62
C PRO A 545 -12.83 39.30 4.32
N ASP A 546 -13.30 40.23 5.15
CA ASP A 546 -12.46 41.13 5.95
C ASP A 546 -12.37 40.74 7.44
N GLY A 547 -12.94 39.60 7.82
CA GLY A 547 -12.97 39.09 9.18
C GLY A 547 -14.11 39.64 10.05
N THR A 548 -15.01 40.47 9.51
CA THR A 548 -16.18 40.93 10.25
C THR A 548 -17.31 39.89 10.28
N ASN A 549 -18.21 39.99 11.26
CA ASN A 549 -19.34 39.06 11.44
C ASN A 549 -18.94 37.57 11.58
N GLN A 550 -17.88 37.30 12.36
CA GLN A 550 -17.48 35.95 12.77
C GLN A 550 -18.52 35.29 13.69
#